data_AF-A0A966IJP3-F1
#
_entry.id   AF-A0A966IJP3-F1
#
_cell.length_a   1.000
_cell.length_b   1.000
_cell.length_c   1.000
_cell.angle_alpha   90.00
_cell.angle_beta   90.00
_cell.angle_gamma   90.00
#
_symmetry.space_group_name_H-M   'P 1'
#
loop_
_entity.id
_entity.type
_entity.pdbx_description
1 polymer ?
#
loop_
_entity_poly.entity_id
_entity_poly.type
_entity_poly.pdbx_seq_one_letter_code
_entity_poly.pdbx_strand_id
1 'polypeptide(L)'
;FPENYGSKDLAGKNAEFACKVKNVKEPVPAKINDELATKFGAEDLKALKTQISERLESEYGGAARAVMKRQLLDALDKKVKFELPPSLVEAEAKQIAHQLFHDENPDIEGHDHEEVKPSKEHNKLAERRVRLGLLLAELGQKAEVEVSDAEMTQAIMAQSRQYPGQEKEFFEFIQKNQQMQQQLRAPIFEDKVVDHIFEQAAVTDKKVDKTELQKAVEALDED
;
A
#
# COMPACT_ATOMS: atom_id res chain seq x y z
N PHE A 1 -22.32 -20.30 -22.55
CA PHE A 1 -21.58 -19.28 -21.78
C PHE A 1 -22.54 -18.60 -20.81
N PRO A 2 -22.05 -18.11 -19.67
CA PRO A 2 -22.84 -17.28 -18.75
C PRO A 2 -23.44 -16.05 -19.44
N GLU A 3 -24.52 -15.49 -18.88
CA GLU A 3 -25.14 -14.26 -19.42
C GLU A 3 -24.22 -13.04 -19.30
N ASN A 4 -23.36 -13.00 -18.27
CA ASN A 4 -22.39 -11.94 -18.03
C ASN A 4 -21.01 -12.20 -18.68
N TYR A 5 -20.94 -13.05 -19.71
CA TYR A 5 -19.68 -13.36 -20.36
C TYR A 5 -19.17 -12.15 -21.17
N GLY A 6 -17.89 -11.79 -21.01
CA GLY A 6 -17.30 -10.55 -21.54
C GLY A 6 -17.36 -10.36 -23.07
N SER A 7 -17.65 -11.42 -23.83
CA SER A 7 -17.92 -11.33 -25.27
C SER A 7 -19.43 -11.32 -25.53
N LYS A 8 -19.98 -10.18 -25.94
CA LYS A 8 -21.42 -9.99 -26.26
C LYS A 8 -21.98 -11.03 -27.24
N ASP A 9 -21.15 -11.47 -28.19
CA ASP A 9 -21.55 -12.44 -29.20
C ASP A 9 -21.70 -13.87 -28.68
N LEU A 10 -21.17 -14.16 -27.49
CA LEU A 10 -21.15 -15.48 -26.87
C LEU A 10 -22.00 -15.55 -25.59
N ALA A 11 -22.26 -14.41 -24.94
CA ALA A 11 -23.08 -14.28 -23.74
C ALA A 11 -24.46 -14.97 -23.89
N GLY A 12 -24.82 -15.79 -22.90
CA GLY A 12 -26.09 -16.53 -22.87
C GLY A 12 -26.28 -17.62 -23.93
N LYS A 13 -25.31 -17.83 -24.83
CA LYS A 13 -25.41 -18.83 -25.89
C LYS A 13 -24.82 -20.18 -25.47
N ASN A 14 -25.47 -21.26 -25.89
CA ASN A 14 -24.91 -22.60 -25.81
C ASN A 14 -23.81 -22.76 -26.87
N ALA A 15 -22.72 -23.42 -26.51
CA ALA A 15 -21.60 -23.67 -27.42
C ALA A 15 -21.13 -25.12 -27.27
N GLU A 16 -20.83 -25.75 -28.40
CA GLU A 16 -20.19 -27.05 -28.46
C GLU A 16 -18.74 -26.90 -28.89
N PHE A 17 -17.83 -27.47 -28.12
CA PHE A 17 -16.41 -27.45 -28.44
C PHE A 17 -15.97 -28.83 -28.92
N ALA A 18 -15.64 -28.95 -30.20
CA ALA A 18 -14.98 -30.11 -30.75
C ALA A 18 -13.48 -30.09 -30.37
N CYS A 19 -13.17 -30.51 -29.14
CA CYS A 19 -11.81 -30.56 -28.63
C CYS A 19 -11.13 -31.90 -28.95
N LYS A 20 -10.03 -31.86 -29.72
CA LYS A 20 -9.13 -33.02 -29.86
C LYS A 20 -8.07 -32.98 -28.76
N VAL A 21 -8.19 -33.85 -27.77
CA VAL A 21 -7.18 -33.99 -26.72
C VAL A 21 -5.91 -34.59 -27.34
N LYS A 22 -4.82 -33.83 -27.33
CA LYS A 22 -3.52 -34.26 -27.89
C LYS A 22 -2.65 -34.99 -26.87
N ASN A 23 -2.69 -34.54 -25.61
CA ASN A 23 -1.93 -35.13 -24.52
C ASN A 23 -2.58 -34.75 -23.19
N VAL A 24 -2.46 -35.65 -22.22
CA VAL A 24 -2.81 -35.40 -20.82
C VAL A 24 -1.53 -35.61 -20.01
N LYS A 25 -1.20 -34.65 -19.15
CA LYS A 25 -0.01 -34.70 -18.30
C LYS A 25 -0.43 -34.51 -16.86
N GLU A 26 0.26 -35.17 -15.94
CA GLU A 26 0.15 -34.94 -14.51
C GLU A 26 1.28 -34.02 -14.02
N PRO A 27 1.04 -33.20 -12.99
CA PRO A 27 2.10 -32.39 -12.38
C PRO A 27 3.08 -33.29 -11.62
N VAL A 28 4.37 -33.18 -11.96
CA VAL A 28 5.45 -33.86 -11.24
C VAL A 28 6.25 -32.81 -10.46
N PRO A 29 6.58 -33.05 -9.18
CA PRO A 29 7.42 -32.14 -8.40
C PRO A 29 8.75 -31.87 -9.11
N ALA A 30 9.08 -30.60 -9.29
CA ALA A 30 10.37 -30.21 -9.84
C ALA A 30 11.50 -30.58 -8.85
N LYS A 31 12.63 -31.06 -9.37
CA LYS A 31 13.83 -31.22 -8.57
C LYS A 31 14.37 -29.83 -8.20
N ILE A 32 14.70 -29.64 -6.92
CA ILE A 32 15.30 -28.40 -6.43
C ILE A 32 16.81 -28.50 -6.69
N ASN A 33 17.25 -28.00 -7.85
CA ASN A 33 18.63 -28.05 -8.33
C ASN A 33 18.99 -26.76 -9.11
N ASP A 34 20.21 -26.68 -9.61
CA ASP A 34 20.69 -25.50 -10.36
C ASP A 34 19.93 -25.31 -11.68
N GLU A 35 19.47 -26.39 -12.33
CA GLU A 35 18.64 -26.30 -13.54
C GLU A 35 17.30 -25.59 -13.28
N LEU A 36 16.71 -25.80 -12.10
CA LEU A 36 15.53 -25.05 -11.66
C LEU A 36 15.91 -23.58 -11.47
N ALA A 37 17.03 -23.29 -10.80
CA ALA A 37 17.48 -21.92 -10.55
C ALA A 37 17.68 -21.11 -11.84
N THR A 38 18.31 -21.70 -12.86
CA THR A 38 18.51 -21.04 -14.16
C THR A 38 17.18 -20.68 -14.83
N LYS A 39 16.13 -21.50 -14.69
CA LYS A 39 14.79 -21.18 -15.22
C LYS A 39 14.14 -19.97 -14.56
N PHE A 40 14.54 -19.67 -13.31
CA PHE A 40 14.08 -18.49 -12.56
C PHE A 40 15.06 -17.31 -12.67
N GLY A 41 16.07 -17.39 -13.54
CA GLY A 41 17.01 -16.29 -13.78
C GLY A 41 18.15 -16.17 -12.77
N ALA A 42 18.38 -17.19 -11.94
CA ALA A 42 19.52 -17.26 -11.02
C ALA A 42 20.64 -18.15 -11.58
N GLU A 43 21.89 -17.86 -11.20
CA GLU A 43 23.07 -18.60 -11.67
C GLU A 43 23.08 -20.05 -11.17
N ASP A 44 22.74 -20.26 -9.90
CA ASP A 44 22.68 -21.57 -9.25
C ASP A 44 21.62 -21.59 -8.14
N LEU A 45 21.41 -22.75 -7.51
CA LEU A 45 20.44 -22.90 -6.43
C LEU A 45 20.77 -22.03 -5.21
N LYS A 46 22.05 -21.73 -4.97
CA LYS A 46 22.46 -20.88 -3.85
C LYS A 46 22.03 -19.44 -4.11
N ALA A 47 22.30 -18.91 -5.31
CA ALA A 47 21.88 -17.58 -5.75
C ALA A 47 20.35 -17.44 -5.70
N LEU A 48 19.60 -18.45 -6.17
CA LEU A 48 18.14 -18.43 -6.08
C LEU A 48 17.67 -18.36 -4.62
N LYS A 49 18.25 -19.17 -3.73
CA LYS A 49 17.91 -19.14 -2.30
C LYS A 49 18.22 -17.80 -1.66
N THR A 50 19.36 -17.18 -1.99
CA THR A 50 19.70 -15.84 -1.51
C THR A 50 18.67 -14.82 -1.95
N GLN A 51 18.36 -14.76 -3.25
CA GLN A 51 17.36 -13.83 -3.79
C GLN A 51 15.98 -13.99 -3.12
N ILE A 52 15.54 -15.25 -2.92
CA ILE A 52 14.28 -15.53 -2.22
C ILE A 52 14.36 -15.08 -0.76
N SER A 53 15.49 -15.30 -0.09
CA SER A 53 15.67 -14.93 1.32
C SER A 53 15.65 -13.41 1.48
N GLU A 54 16.40 -12.67 0.67
CA GLU A 54 16.42 -11.20 0.68
C GLU A 54 15.03 -10.60 0.40
N ARG A 55 14.31 -11.20 -0.57
CA ARG A 55 12.93 -10.81 -0.85
C ARG A 55 12.02 -11.04 0.36
N LEU A 56 12.09 -12.21 0.98
CA LEU A 56 11.28 -12.53 2.16
C LEU A 56 11.65 -11.65 3.36
N GLU A 57 12.94 -11.34 3.56
CA GLU A 57 13.39 -10.40 4.60
C GLU A 57 12.82 -9.01 4.38
N SER A 58 12.82 -8.51 3.13
CA SER A 58 12.20 -7.22 2.80
C SER A 58 10.68 -7.24 3.01
N GLU A 59 10.00 -8.32 2.61
CA GLU A 59 8.54 -8.48 2.80
C GLU A 59 8.19 -8.51 4.29
N TYR A 60 8.88 -9.34 5.08
CA TYR A 60 8.63 -9.44 6.53
C TYR A 60 9.06 -8.20 7.30
N GLY A 61 10.14 -7.54 6.89
CA GLY A 61 10.57 -6.27 7.46
C GLY A 61 9.53 -5.17 7.25
N GLY A 62 8.98 -5.06 6.02
CA GLY A 62 7.90 -4.14 5.71
C GLY A 62 6.63 -4.42 6.52
N ALA A 63 6.22 -5.70 6.60
CA ALA A 63 5.08 -6.13 7.41
C ALA A 63 5.24 -5.78 8.90
N ALA A 64 6.39 -6.11 9.49
CA ALA A 64 6.68 -5.79 10.89
C ALA A 64 6.67 -4.27 11.13
N ARG A 65 7.26 -3.48 10.23
CA ARG A 65 7.25 -2.02 10.29
C ARG A 65 5.83 -1.46 10.23
N ALA A 66 4.96 -1.97 9.36
CA ALA A 66 3.58 -1.52 9.26
C ALA A 66 2.81 -1.77 10.58
N VAL A 67 2.97 -2.96 11.17
CA VAL A 67 2.37 -3.31 12.46
C VAL A 67 2.90 -2.40 13.58
N MET A 68 4.22 -2.20 13.66
CA MET A 68 4.83 -1.31 14.66
C MET A 68 4.33 0.13 14.51
N LYS A 69 4.29 0.65 13.28
CA LYS A 69 3.79 1.99 12.98
C LYS A 69 2.34 2.15 13.41
N ARG A 70 1.46 1.18 13.10
CA ARG A 70 0.06 1.19 13.57
C ARG A 70 -0.02 1.24 15.09
N GLN A 71 0.72 0.38 15.79
CA GLN A 71 0.73 0.35 17.25
C GLN A 71 1.18 1.68 17.86
N LEU A 72 2.19 2.32 17.26
CA LEU A 72 2.64 3.64 17.68
C LEU A 72 1.52 4.68 17.50
N LEU A 73 0.91 4.75 16.31
CA LEU A 73 -0.17 5.69 16.02
C LEU A 73 -1.38 5.50 16.95
N ASP A 74 -1.74 4.25 17.25
CA ASP A 74 -2.80 3.93 18.21
C ASP A 74 -2.46 4.36 19.64
N ALA A 75 -1.21 4.21 20.04
CA ALA A 75 -0.75 4.68 21.35
C ALA A 75 -0.75 6.21 21.43
N LEU A 76 -0.37 6.90 20.35
CA LEU A 76 -0.39 8.36 20.26
C LEU A 76 -1.82 8.91 20.29
N ASP A 77 -2.75 8.30 19.53
CA ASP A 77 -4.16 8.72 19.52
C ASP A 77 -4.82 8.61 20.90
N LYS A 78 -4.46 7.58 21.68
CA LYS A 78 -4.96 7.38 23.05
C LYS A 78 -4.38 8.40 24.04
N LYS A 79 -3.13 8.82 23.86
CA LYS A 79 -2.41 9.69 24.81
C LYS A 79 -2.68 11.17 24.57
N VAL A 80 -2.87 11.57 23.32
CA VAL A 80 -2.96 12.98 22.93
C VAL A 80 -4.38 13.29 22.50
N LYS A 81 -5.06 14.20 23.20
CA LYS A 81 -6.37 14.72 22.84
C LYS A 81 -6.31 16.25 22.86
N PHE A 82 -6.72 16.88 21.77
CA PHE A 82 -6.85 18.32 21.61
C PHE A 82 -8.02 18.63 20.68
N GLU A 83 -8.51 19.87 20.72
CA GLU A 83 -9.59 20.32 19.85
C GLU A 83 -9.11 20.38 18.41
N LEU A 84 -9.86 19.75 17.51
CA LEU A 84 -9.54 19.71 16.09
C LEU A 84 -10.27 20.84 15.35
N PRO A 85 -9.63 21.51 14.38
CA PRO A 85 -10.32 22.47 13.52
C PRO A 85 -11.46 21.77 12.77
N PRO A 86 -12.73 22.20 12.94
CA PRO A 86 -13.88 21.51 12.33
C PRO A 86 -13.77 21.42 10.80
N SER A 87 -13.24 22.47 10.16
CA SER A 87 -13.04 22.52 8.71
C SER A 87 -12.09 21.44 8.19
N LEU A 88 -11.05 21.07 8.96
CA LEU A 88 -10.13 20.00 8.57
C LEU A 88 -10.77 18.63 8.73
N VAL A 89 -11.52 18.42 9.82
CA VAL A 89 -12.26 17.18 10.04
C VAL A 89 -13.32 16.97 8.96
N GLU A 90 -14.07 18.02 8.62
CA GLU A 90 -15.07 17.96 7.55
C GLU A 90 -14.45 17.67 6.18
N ALA A 91 -13.31 18.29 5.86
CA ALA A 91 -12.60 18.05 4.60
C ALA A 91 -12.11 16.60 4.51
N GLU A 92 -11.45 16.09 5.55
CA GLU A 92 -10.96 14.71 5.60
C GLU A 92 -12.13 13.71 5.56
N ALA A 93 -13.23 13.97 6.27
CA ALA A 93 -14.40 13.10 6.26
C ALA A 93 -15.04 13.01 4.88
N LYS A 94 -15.08 14.12 4.13
CA LYS A 94 -15.52 14.13 2.72
C LYS A 94 -14.57 13.35 1.83
N GLN A 95 -13.27 13.49 2.00
CA GLN A 95 -12.28 12.73 1.22
C GLN A 95 -12.39 11.23 1.48
N ILE A 96 -12.51 10.80 2.74
CA ILE A 96 -12.73 9.40 3.12
C ILE A 96 -14.01 8.87 2.48
N ALA A 97 -15.11 9.60 2.62
CA ALA A 97 -16.40 9.17 2.08
C ALA A 97 -16.35 9.02 0.56
N HIS A 98 -15.71 9.97 -0.13
CA HIS A 98 -15.52 9.95 -1.57
C HIS A 98 -14.63 8.77 -2.01
N GLN A 99 -13.53 8.52 -1.30
CA GLN A 99 -12.62 7.41 -1.61
C GLN A 99 -13.34 6.06 -1.47
N LEU A 100 -14.01 5.83 -0.33
CA LEU A 100 -14.70 4.57 -0.08
C LEU A 100 -15.86 4.34 -1.06
N PHE A 101 -16.56 5.41 -1.46
CA PHE A 101 -17.59 5.33 -2.49
C PHE A 101 -17.04 4.82 -3.82
N HIS A 102 -15.88 5.29 -4.27
CA HIS A 102 -15.27 4.82 -5.51
C HIS A 102 -14.71 3.40 -5.40
N ASP A 103 -14.23 3.01 -4.23
CA ASP A 103 -13.80 1.62 -3.99
C ASP A 103 -14.98 0.64 -4.11
N GLU A 104 -16.18 1.05 -3.65
CA GLU A 104 -17.43 0.29 -3.80
C GLU A 104 -18.05 0.40 -5.20
N ASN A 105 -17.76 1.46 -5.94
CA ASN A 105 -18.33 1.76 -7.26
C ASN A 105 -17.22 2.02 -8.30
N PRO A 106 -16.38 1.02 -8.62
CA PRO A 106 -15.23 1.19 -9.49
C PRO A 106 -15.60 1.58 -10.94
N ASP A 107 -16.85 1.32 -11.35
CA ASP A 107 -17.36 1.67 -12.68
C ASP A 107 -17.78 3.16 -12.79
N ILE A 108 -17.85 3.89 -11.67
CA ILE A 108 -18.18 5.33 -11.65
C ILE A 108 -16.87 6.13 -11.65
N GLU A 109 -16.54 6.71 -12.80
CA GLU A 109 -15.35 7.53 -12.97
C GLU A 109 -15.63 9.02 -12.68
N GLY A 110 -14.68 9.68 -12.01
CA GLY A 110 -14.73 11.12 -11.75
C GLY A 110 -15.82 11.52 -10.75
N HIS A 111 -16.31 12.75 -10.86
CA HIS A 111 -17.32 13.30 -9.93
C HIS A 111 -18.76 13.22 -10.48
N ASP A 112 -19.03 12.27 -11.39
CA ASP A 112 -20.35 12.11 -12.01
C ASP A 112 -21.29 11.26 -11.13
N HIS A 113 -21.39 11.65 -9.87
CA HIS A 113 -22.26 11.04 -8.87
C HIS A 113 -22.84 12.11 -7.94
N GLU A 114 -23.93 11.78 -7.26
CA GLU A 114 -24.49 12.67 -6.24
C GLU A 114 -23.47 12.92 -5.11
N GLU A 115 -23.60 14.05 -4.41
CA GLU A 115 -22.70 14.42 -3.32
C GLU A 115 -22.64 13.30 -2.27
N VAL A 116 -21.47 12.69 -2.12
CA VAL A 116 -21.25 11.64 -1.11
C VAL A 116 -21.13 12.31 0.25
N LYS A 117 -22.16 12.11 1.08
CA LYS A 117 -22.20 12.68 2.43
C LYS A 117 -21.41 11.82 3.42
N PRO A 118 -20.53 12.41 4.24
CA PRO A 118 -19.84 11.67 5.28
C PRO A 118 -20.80 11.04 6.30
N SER A 119 -20.56 9.77 6.63
CA SER A 119 -21.24 9.05 7.69
C SER A 119 -20.60 9.38 9.05
N LYS A 120 -21.20 8.89 10.14
CA LYS A 120 -20.58 9.00 11.47
C LYS A 120 -19.23 8.28 11.55
N GLU A 121 -19.09 7.15 10.86
CA GLU A 121 -17.82 6.40 10.82
C GLU A 121 -16.75 7.18 10.03
N HIS A 122 -17.12 7.82 8.92
CA HIS A 122 -16.20 8.69 8.16
C HIS A 122 -15.70 9.84 9.04
N ASN A 123 -16.59 10.48 9.81
CA ASN A 123 -16.20 11.56 10.73
C ASN A 123 -15.25 11.06 11.85
N LYS A 124 -15.53 9.90 12.43
CA LYS A 124 -14.69 9.30 13.47
C LYS A 124 -13.29 8.98 12.95
N LEU A 125 -13.20 8.42 11.74
CA LEU A 125 -11.92 8.16 11.08
C LEU A 125 -11.20 9.46 10.72
N ALA A 126 -11.92 10.47 10.24
CA ALA A 126 -11.38 11.78 9.94
C ALA A 126 -10.77 12.46 11.17
N GLU A 127 -11.48 12.45 12.31
CA GLU A 127 -10.95 12.99 13.56
C GLU A 127 -9.62 12.32 13.94
N ARG A 128 -9.53 11.00 13.82
CA ARG A 128 -8.30 10.26 14.11
C ARG A 128 -7.16 10.64 13.15
N ARG A 129 -7.42 10.68 11.84
CA ARG A 129 -6.43 11.04 10.83
C ARG A 129 -5.94 12.49 10.98
N VAL A 130 -6.85 13.44 11.14
CA VAL A 130 -6.50 14.86 11.35
C VAL A 130 -5.70 15.05 12.64
N ARG A 131 -6.10 14.40 13.73
CA ARG A 131 -5.36 14.48 15.01
C ARG A 131 -3.94 13.96 14.88
N LEU A 132 -3.76 12.77 14.32
CA LEU A 132 -2.46 12.16 14.14
C LEU A 132 -1.60 12.95 13.14
N GLY A 133 -2.18 13.40 12.02
CA GLY A 133 -1.48 14.21 11.03
C GLY A 133 -0.95 15.51 11.61
N LEU A 134 -1.77 16.24 12.38
CA LEU A 134 -1.34 17.47 13.06
C LEU A 134 -0.27 17.19 14.13
N LEU A 135 -0.41 16.11 14.89
CA LEU A 135 0.58 15.71 15.89
C LEU A 135 1.93 15.37 15.25
N LEU A 136 1.94 14.55 14.20
CA LEU A 136 3.17 14.17 13.50
C LEU A 136 3.82 15.36 12.79
N ALA A 137 3.03 16.27 12.22
CA ALA A 137 3.54 17.51 11.64
C ALA A 137 4.26 18.38 12.69
N GLU A 138 3.64 18.57 13.86
CA GLU A 138 4.24 19.34 14.97
C GLU A 138 5.51 18.66 15.52
N LEU A 139 5.50 17.33 15.66
CA LEU A 139 6.67 16.57 16.11
C LEU A 139 7.81 16.65 15.11
N GLY A 140 7.52 16.47 13.82
CA GLY A 140 8.52 16.58 12.76
C GLY A 140 9.09 17.99 12.65
N GLN A 141 8.27 19.02 12.81
CA GLN A 141 8.75 20.40 12.84
C GLN A 141 9.69 20.66 14.02
N LYS A 142 9.35 20.19 15.23
CA LYS A 142 10.20 20.34 16.42
C LYS A 142 11.50 19.56 16.33
N ALA A 143 11.47 18.42 15.64
CA ALA A 143 12.62 17.57 15.41
C ALA A 143 13.43 17.99 14.17
N GLU A 144 13.01 19.06 13.47
CA GLU A 144 13.64 19.53 12.22
C GLU A 144 13.78 18.41 11.17
N VAL A 145 12.77 17.53 11.10
CA VAL A 145 12.72 16.45 10.13
C VAL A 145 12.45 17.04 8.76
N GLU A 146 13.36 16.79 7.81
CA GLU A 146 13.20 17.22 6.42
C GLU A 146 13.30 16.02 5.47
N VAL A 147 12.48 16.04 4.43
CA VAL A 147 12.63 15.12 3.29
C VAL A 147 13.61 15.73 2.30
N SER A 148 14.72 15.03 2.05
CA SER A 148 15.74 15.45 1.12
C SER A 148 15.32 15.26 -0.34
N ASP A 149 15.94 16.02 -1.24
CA ASP A 149 15.72 15.86 -2.69
C ASP A 149 16.11 14.46 -3.19
N ALA A 150 17.10 13.82 -2.55
CA ALA A 150 17.51 12.45 -2.86
C ALA A 150 16.39 11.45 -2.54
N GLU A 151 15.76 11.56 -1.38
CA GLU A 151 14.62 10.72 -0.99
C GLU A 151 13.42 10.95 -1.92
N MET A 152 13.13 12.21 -2.27
CA MET A 152 12.09 12.53 -3.26
C MET A 152 12.39 11.89 -4.61
N THR A 153 13.63 11.99 -5.10
CA THR A 153 14.05 11.42 -6.38
C THR A 153 13.91 9.89 -6.36
N GLN A 154 14.27 9.23 -5.26
CA GLN A 154 14.10 7.80 -5.08
C GLN A 154 12.64 7.37 -5.09
N ALA A 155 11.76 8.11 -4.39
CA ALA A 155 10.32 7.82 -4.38
C ALA A 155 9.69 7.97 -5.77
N ILE A 156 10.09 9.01 -6.52
CA ILE A 156 9.63 9.20 -7.91
C ILE A 156 10.10 8.04 -8.80
N MET A 157 11.37 7.63 -8.68
CA MET A 157 11.91 6.49 -9.44
C MET A 157 11.24 5.16 -9.06
N ALA A 158 10.86 4.98 -7.80
CA ALA A 158 10.14 3.79 -7.36
C ALA A 158 8.73 3.74 -7.98
N GLN A 159 8.01 4.87 -7.95
CA GLN A 159 6.68 4.99 -8.53
C GLN A 159 6.69 4.87 -10.06
N SER A 160 7.73 5.40 -10.73
CA SER A 160 7.84 5.36 -12.19
C SER A 160 7.95 3.92 -12.74
N ARG A 161 8.43 2.96 -11.93
CA ARG A 161 8.49 1.54 -12.33
C ARG A 161 7.11 0.92 -12.60
N GLN A 162 6.04 1.56 -12.13
CA GLN A 162 4.66 1.16 -12.44
C GLN A 162 4.25 1.55 -13.87
N TYR A 163 5.03 2.39 -14.55
CA TYR A 163 4.77 2.89 -15.90
C TYR A 163 5.94 2.60 -16.86
N PRO A 164 6.19 1.32 -17.21
CA PRO A 164 7.30 0.96 -18.08
C PRO A 164 7.23 1.65 -19.45
N GLY A 165 8.31 2.32 -19.85
CA GLY A 165 8.41 3.04 -21.13
C GLY A 165 7.91 4.48 -21.12
N GLN A 166 7.36 4.98 -20.00
CA GLN A 166 6.91 6.36 -19.80
C GLN A 166 7.57 7.02 -18.58
N GLU A 167 8.69 6.46 -18.10
CA GLU A 167 9.31 6.87 -16.84
C GLU A 167 9.74 8.35 -16.85
N LYS A 168 10.22 8.82 -18.00
CA LYS A 168 10.65 10.21 -18.18
C LYS A 168 9.47 11.18 -18.13
N GLU A 169 8.38 10.85 -18.80
CA GLU A 169 7.16 11.67 -18.83
C GLU A 169 6.51 11.73 -17.45
N PHE A 170 6.49 10.60 -16.74
CA PHE A 170 6.06 10.53 -15.35
C PHE A 170 6.91 11.43 -14.45
N PHE A 171 8.24 11.37 -14.57
CA PHE A 171 9.14 12.23 -13.80
C PHE A 171 8.85 13.72 -14.05
N GLU A 172 8.74 14.14 -15.32
CA GLU A 172 8.44 15.53 -15.68
C GLU A 172 7.06 15.98 -15.18
N PHE A 173 6.07 15.09 -15.22
CA PHE A 173 4.73 15.36 -14.69
C PHE A 173 4.79 15.64 -13.18
N ILE A 174 5.45 14.78 -12.40
CA ILE A 174 5.61 14.98 -10.95
C ILE A 174 6.41 16.26 -10.68
N GLN A 175 7.47 16.54 -11.44
CA GLN A 175 8.29 17.74 -11.25
C GLN A 175 7.48 19.04 -11.46
N LYS A 176 6.51 19.04 -12.37
CA LYS A 176 5.65 20.22 -12.64
C LYS A 176 4.41 20.30 -11.75
N ASN A 177 4.05 19.23 -11.06
CA ASN A 177 2.84 19.14 -10.25
C ASN A 177 3.16 19.16 -8.75
N GLN A 178 3.08 20.34 -8.13
CA GLN A 178 3.37 20.52 -6.70
C GLN A 178 2.49 19.66 -5.79
N GLN A 179 1.23 19.45 -6.16
CA GLN A 179 0.33 18.60 -5.38
C GLN A 179 0.82 17.15 -5.36
N MET A 180 1.25 16.63 -6.51
CA MET A 180 1.81 15.27 -6.59
C MET A 180 3.13 15.14 -5.81
N GLN A 181 3.97 16.18 -5.82
CA GLN A 181 5.18 16.20 -5.00
C GLN A 181 4.84 16.12 -3.52
N GLN A 182 3.84 16.86 -3.06
CA GLN A 182 3.39 16.81 -1.67
C GLN A 182 2.83 15.42 -1.31
N GLN A 183 2.07 14.79 -2.22
CA GLN A 183 1.56 13.43 -2.02
C GLN A 183 2.67 12.39 -1.89
N LEU A 184 3.77 12.52 -2.63
CA LEU A 184 4.94 11.65 -2.48
C LEU A 184 5.77 11.99 -1.24
N ARG A 185 5.85 13.26 -0.86
CA ARG A 185 6.62 13.73 0.29
C ARG A 185 5.99 13.34 1.61
N ALA A 186 4.66 13.42 1.72
CA ALA A 186 3.91 13.17 2.94
C ALA A 186 4.22 11.80 3.60
N PRO A 187 4.16 10.65 2.90
CA PRO A 187 4.48 9.36 3.51
C PRO A 187 5.95 9.24 3.92
N ILE A 188 6.88 9.84 3.17
CA ILE A 188 8.30 9.84 3.53
C ILE A 188 8.53 10.64 4.81
N PHE A 189 7.94 11.84 4.89
CA PHE A 189 8.01 12.68 6.07
C PHE A 189 7.41 11.94 7.28
N GLU A 190 6.22 11.36 7.12
CA GLU A 190 5.56 10.59 8.17
C GLU A 190 6.44 9.44 8.69
N ASP A 191 7.03 8.66 7.80
CA ASP A 191 7.93 7.57 8.16
C ASP A 191 9.16 8.07 8.92
N LYS A 192 9.76 9.18 8.51
CA LYS A 192 10.91 9.76 9.21
C LYS A 192 10.54 10.27 10.61
N VAL A 193 9.37 10.88 10.77
CA VAL A 193 8.89 11.30 12.10
C VAL A 193 8.62 10.08 12.97
N VAL A 194 8.03 9.03 12.42
CA VAL A 194 7.81 7.76 13.14
C VAL A 194 9.14 7.14 13.58
N ASP A 195 10.14 7.11 12.71
CA ASP A 195 11.48 6.63 13.05
C ASP A 195 12.11 7.45 14.17
N HIS A 196 12.02 8.78 14.08
CA HIS A 196 12.51 9.67 15.14
C HIS A 196 11.82 9.43 16.49
N ILE A 197 10.52 9.11 16.49
CA ILE A 197 9.81 8.73 17.73
C ILE A 197 10.34 7.40 18.26
N PHE A 198 10.57 6.41 17.40
CA PHE A 198 11.10 5.11 17.81
C PHE A 198 12.53 5.20 18.38
N GLU A 199 13.37 6.10 17.86
CA GLU A 199 14.72 6.37 18.41
C GLU A 199 14.68 6.88 19.85
N GLN A 200 13.61 7.57 20.24
CA GLN A 200 13.43 8.10 21.61
C GLN A 200 12.57 7.20 22.49
N ALA A 201 11.79 6.31 21.91
CA ALA A 201 10.89 5.42 22.63
C ALA A 201 11.65 4.20 23.18
N ALA A 202 11.17 3.66 24.30
CA ALA A 202 11.61 2.35 24.77
C ALA A 202 10.99 1.26 23.88
N VAL A 203 11.78 0.71 22.96
CA VAL A 203 11.39 -0.38 22.06
C VAL A 203 11.90 -1.70 22.62
N THR A 204 11.05 -2.74 22.61
CA THR A 204 11.41 -4.10 23.04
C THR A 204 11.16 -5.08 21.92
N ASP A 205 12.12 -5.96 21.68
CA ASP A 205 11.99 -7.00 20.67
C ASP A 205 11.05 -8.11 21.14
N LYS A 206 10.08 -8.44 20.29
CA LYS A 206 9.21 -9.60 20.46
C LYS A 206 9.48 -10.59 19.33
N LYS A 207 9.78 -11.84 19.68
CA LYS A 207 9.81 -12.92 18.70
C LYS A 207 8.37 -13.24 18.28
N VAL A 208 8.12 -13.19 16.98
CA VAL A 208 6.81 -13.44 16.36
C VAL A 208 7.01 -14.46 15.26
N ASP A 209 6.08 -15.40 15.09
CA ASP A 209 6.12 -16.35 13.98
C ASP A 209 5.40 -15.80 12.72
N LYS A 210 5.53 -16.52 11.60
CA LYS A 210 4.91 -16.10 10.32
C LYS A 210 3.40 -15.94 10.43
N THR A 211 2.73 -16.84 11.14
CA THR A 211 1.26 -16.86 11.23
C THR A 211 0.76 -15.72 12.11
N GLU A 212 1.46 -15.44 13.21
CA GLU A 212 1.18 -14.29 14.07
C GLU A 212 1.40 -12.96 13.34
N LEU A 213 2.51 -12.82 12.59
CA LEU A 213 2.77 -11.62 11.80
C LEU A 213 1.72 -11.43 10.71
N GLN A 214 1.36 -12.50 10.00
CA GLN A 214 0.32 -12.45 8.98
C GLN A 214 -1.02 -11.98 9.56
N LYS A 215 -1.46 -12.55 10.69
CA LYS A 215 -2.68 -12.11 11.37
C LYS A 215 -2.62 -10.65 11.80
N ALA A 216 -1.45 -10.20 12.28
CA ALA A 216 -1.27 -8.82 12.69
C ALA A 216 -1.35 -7.84 11.51
N VAL A 217 -0.88 -8.25 10.32
CA VAL A 217 -1.02 -7.47 9.08
C VAL A 217 -2.47 -7.48 8.58
N GLU A 218 -3.13 -8.64 8.56
CA GLU A 218 -4.55 -8.75 8.15
C GLU A 218 -5.45 -7.87 9.01
N ALA A 219 -5.19 -7.78 10.32
CA ALA A 219 -5.90 -6.89 11.23
C ALA A 219 -5.67 -5.39 10.96
N LEU A 220 -4.69 -5.00 10.13
CA LEU A 220 -4.52 -3.60 9.71
C LEU A 220 -5.57 -3.17 8.68
N ASP A 221 -6.07 -4.11 7.88
CA ASP A 221 -7.01 -3.85 6.79
C ASP A 221 -8.48 -3.84 7.28
N GLU A 222 -8.74 -4.33 8.49
CA GLU A 222 -10.08 -4.43 9.08
C GLU A 222 -10.54 -3.16 9.85
N ASP A 223 -9.65 -2.17 10.11
CA ASP A 223 -9.89 -0.98 10.96
C ASP A 223 -9.37 0.39 10.44
#